data_AF-A0A378KWF7-F1
#
_entry.id   AF-A0A378KWF7-F1
#
_cell.length_a   1.000
_cell.length_b   1.000
_cell.length_c   1.000
_cell.angle_alpha   90.00
_cell.angle_beta   90.00
_cell.angle_gamma   90.00
#
_symmetry.space_group_name_H-M   'P 1'
#
loop_
_entity.id
_entity.type
_entity.pdbx_description
1 polymer ?
#
loop_
_entity_poly.entity_id
_entity_poly.type
_entity_poly.pdbx_seq_one_letter_code
_entity_poly.pdbx_strand_id
1 'polypeptide(L)' 'MSESLFERLGGQDAVNAAVEVFYRKMLMDERVSYFFDDVDIEQ' A
#
# COMPACT_ATOMS: atom_id res chain seq x y z
N MET A 1 -16.92 23.24 -0.73
CA MET A 1 -15.55 22.79 -0.40
C MET A 1 -15.19 21.70 -1.38
N SER A 2 -13.95 21.64 -1.86
CA SER A 2 -13.48 20.51 -2.67
C SER A 2 -13.29 19.30 -1.76
N GLU A 3 -13.76 18.13 -2.20
CA GLU A 3 -13.45 16.86 -1.55
C GLU A 3 -11.93 16.68 -1.45
N SER A 4 -11.51 16.08 -0.34
CA SER A 4 -10.12 15.71 -0.12
C SER A 4 -9.67 14.67 -1.16
N LEU A 5 -8.36 14.57 -1.41
CA LEU A 5 -7.83 13.52 -2.26
C LEU A 5 -8.21 12.12 -1.73
N PHE A 6 -8.25 11.96 -0.40
CA PHE A 6 -8.66 10.73 0.25
C PHE A 6 -10.08 10.31 -0.15
N GLU A 7 -11.04 11.23 -0.08
CA GLU A 7 -12.44 10.98 -0.49
C GLU A 7 -12.52 10.69 -1.98
N ARG A 8 -11.80 11.45 -2.81
CA ARG A 8 -11.75 11.27 -4.27
C ARG A 8 -11.14 9.93 -4.69
N LEU A 9 -10.28 9.35 -3.85
CA LEU A 9 -9.69 8.02 -4.05
C LEU A 9 -10.58 6.87 -3.58
N GLY A 10 -11.75 7.16 -2.99
CA GLY A 10 -12.69 6.16 -2.49
C GLY A 10 -12.61 5.91 -0.98
N GLY A 11 -11.93 6.79 -0.24
CA GLY A 11 -11.84 6.70 1.21
C GLY A 11 -11.04 5.50 1.70
N GLN A 12 -11.31 5.08 2.94
CA GLN A 12 -10.48 4.14 3.68
C GLN A 12 -10.36 2.78 2.98
N ASP A 13 -11.48 2.21 2.53
CA ASP A 13 -11.49 0.86 1.96
C ASP A 13 -10.70 0.77 0.65
N ALA A 14 -10.84 1.78 -0.22
CA ALA A 14 -10.10 1.85 -1.47
C ALA A 14 -8.60 2.04 -1.24
N VAL A 15 -8.22 2.87 -0.27
CA VAL A 15 -6.82 3.08 0.10
C VAL A 15 -6.22 1.82 0.73
N ASN A 16 -6.94 1.14 1.62
CA ASN A 16 -6.49 -0.11 2.23
C ASN A 16 -6.24 -1.19 1.16
N ALA A 17 -7.16 -1.37 0.22
CA ALA A 17 -6.99 -2.31 -0.88
C ALA A 17 -5.78 -1.94 -1.77
N ALA A 18 -5.56 -0.65 -2.03
CA ALA A 18 -4.41 -0.20 -2.81
C ALA A 18 -3.08 -0.47 -2.09
N VAL A 19 -3.04 -0.28 -0.77
CA VAL A 19 -1.85 -0.54 0.07
C VAL A 19 -1.53 -2.04 0.14
N GLU A 20 -2.54 -2.90 0.26
CA GLU A 20 -2.35 -4.36 0.24
C GLU A 20 -1.69 -4.83 -1.06
N VAL A 21 -2.20 -4.33 -2.20
CA VAL A 21 -1.63 -4.63 -3.53
C VAL A 21 -0.21 -4.06 -3.66
N PHE A 22 0.04 -2.88 -3.11
CA PHE A 22 1.35 -2.24 -3.13
C PHE A 22 2.39 -3.09 -2.37
N TYR A 23 2.12 -3.45 -1.12
CA TYR A 23 3.07 -4.26 -0.34
C TYR A 23 3.31 -5.63 -0.96
N ARG A 24 2.26 -6.28 -1.46
CA ARG A 24 2.41 -7.54 -2.21
C ARG A 24 3.37 -7.39 -3.39
N LYS A 25 3.26 -6.31 -4.15
CA LYS A 25 4.16 -6.04 -5.29
C LYS A 25 5.58 -5.72 -4.85
N MET A 26 5.76 -4.98 -3.76
CA MET A 26 7.08 -4.62 -3.24
C MET A 26 7.84 -5.83 -2.70
N LEU A 27 7.16 -6.74 -1.99
CA LEU A 27 7.76 -7.97 -1.50
C LEU A 27 8.14 -8.95 -2.63
N MET A 28 7.46 -8.89 -3.77
CA MET A 28 7.74 -9.74 -4.93
C MET A 28 8.79 -9.14 -5.89
N ASP A 29 9.22 -7.90 -5.68
CA ASP A 29 10.19 -7.23 -6.56
C ASP A 29 11.59 -7.29 -5.94
N GLU A 30 12.45 -8.13 -6.51
CA GLU A 30 13.83 -8.37 -6.03
C GLU A 30 14.69 -7.11 -5.91
N ARG A 31 14.32 -6.02 -6.60
CA ARG A 31 15.07 -4.75 -6.56
C ARG A 31 14.79 -3.95 -5.29
N VAL A 32 13.72 -4.27 -4.56
CA VAL A 32 13.26 -3.49 -3.40
C VAL A 32 12.85 -4.37 -2.22
N SER A 33 12.61 -5.66 -2.43
CA SER A 33 12.18 -6.60 -1.38
C SER A 33 13.16 -6.62 -0.21
N TYR A 34 14.46 -6.49 -0.47
CA TYR A 34 15.50 -6.51 0.57
C TYR A 34 15.39 -5.37 1.59
N PHE A 35 14.69 -4.27 1.27
CA PHE A 35 14.42 -3.22 2.24
C PHE A 35 13.40 -3.63 3.31
N PHE A 36 12.68 -4.72 3.08
CA PHE A 36 11.61 -5.23 3.93
C PHE A 36 11.99 -6.53 4.65
N ASP A 37 13.22 -7.03 4.50
CA ASP A 37 13.66 -8.30 5.09
C ASP A 37 13.62 -8.30 6.63
N ASP A 38 13.84 -7.15 7.26
CA ASP A 38 13.78 -6.96 8.72
C ASP A 38 12.45 -6.34 9.21
N VAL A 39 11.46 -6.22 8.32
CA VAL A 39 10.16 -5.64 8.65
C VAL A 39 9.12 -6.75 8.76
N ASP A 40 8.51 -6.87 9.94
CA ASP A 40 7.35 -7.76 10.11
C ASP A 40 6.14 -7.11 9.45
N ILE A 41 5.87 -7.48 8.20
CA ILE A 41 4.67 -7.06 7.49
C ILE A 41 3.56 -8.05 7.84
N GLU A 42 2.74 -7.69 8.83
CA GLU A 42 1.46 -8.35 9.07
C GLU A 42 0.54 -8.08 7.87
N GLN A 43 0.26 -9.13 7.09
CA GLN A 43 -0.64 -9.12 5.94
C GLN A 43 -2.03 -9.62 6.32
#